data_AF-A0A162V9W0-F1
#
_entry.id   AF-A0A162V9W0-F1
#
_cell.length_a   1.000
_cell.length_b   1.000
_cell.length_c   1.000
_cell.angle_alpha   90.00
_cell.angle_beta   90.00
_cell.angle_gamma   90.00
#
_symmetry.space_group_name_H-M   'P 1'
#
loop_
_entity.id
_entity.type
_entity.pdbx_description
1 polymer ?
#
loop_
_entity_poly.entity_id
_entity_poly.type
_entity_poly.pdbx_seq_one_letter_code
_entity_poly.pdbx_strand_id
1 'polypeptide(L)'
;SVRFKKENVILIGLMPGLKETKTSEINLYLRPLVDKLEKLYKGVRVQTYQCPNGTTICAALFMVVCDIPAAQKVCGFMSHTSTNACHKCNCQFSQLAGTSSVNYSGFDFSKWLLRTKNDNCKDAEVWKNATTEAERHRLEVENGVCWSELHRLQYFNVVCCTIIDPIHNHFLGTAKRMMVKWVADGLIDNKKLIAMQKIVENMTLPPDYTMLRSKISKGFPFMKTDE
;
A
#
# COMPACT_ATOMS: atom_id res chain seq x y z
N SER A 1 -7.25 14.01 -16.80
CA SER A 1 -6.12 14.10 -15.85
C SER A 1 -4.80 13.96 -16.61
N VAL A 2 -3.84 14.87 -16.40
CA VAL A 2 -2.53 14.85 -17.08
C VAL A 2 -1.68 13.63 -16.68
N ARG A 3 -1.81 13.15 -15.44
CA ARG A 3 -1.04 12.03 -14.90
C ARG A 3 -1.22 10.70 -15.66
N PHE A 4 -2.43 10.44 -16.14
CA PHE A 4 -2.76 9.15 -16.79
C PHE A 4 -2.60 9.17 -18.32
N LYS A 5 -2.02 10.25 -18.86
CA LYS A 5 -1.66 10.26 -20.27
C LYS A 5 -0.52 9.26 -20.52
N LYS A 6 -0.56 8.57 -21.66
CA LYS A 6 0.38 7.48 -21.98
C LYS A 6 1.84 7.96 -21.93
N GLU A 7 2.10 9.19 -22.37
CA GLU A 7 3.41 9.84 -22.34
C GLU A 7 3.97 10.08 -20.92
N ASN A 8 3.12 10.05 -19.88
CA ASN A 8 3.51 10.26 -18.48
C ASN A 8 3.60 8.94 -17.69
N VAL A 9 3.43 7.79 -18.36
CA VAL A 9 3.46 6.47 -17.73
C VAL A 9 4.55 5.64 -18.39
N ILE A 10 5.50 5.16 -17.58
CA ILE A 10 6.57 4.27 -18.03
C ILE A 10 6.35 2.92 -17.38
N LEU A 11 6.18 1.88 -18.19
CA LEU A 11 6.15 0.49 -17.71
C LEU A 11 7.57 0.03 -17.42
N ILE A 12 7.85 -0.24 -16.13
CA ILE A 12 9.19 -0.61 -15.66
C ILE A 12 9.37 -2.13 -15.57
N GLY A 13 8.30 -2.90 -15.39
CA GLY A 13 8.37 -4.34 -15.26
C GLY A 13 6.99 -5.00 -15.29
N LEU A 14 6.98 -6.29 -15.57
CA LEU A 14 5.79 -7.14 -15.56
C LEU A 14 6.08 -8.34 -14.66
N MET A 15 5.19 -8.59 -13.70
CA MET A 15 5.27 -9.75 -12.82
C MET A 15 4.20 -10.77 -13.24
N PRO A 16 4.56 -12.05 -13.44
CA PRO A 16 3.60 -13.09 -13.81
C PRO A 16 2.63 -13.38 -12.65
N GLY A 17 1.33 -13.31 -12.92
CA GLY A 17 0.28 -13.38 -11.90
C GLY A 17 -0.38 -14.74 -11.76
N LEU A 18 0.35 -15.77 -11.31
CA LEU A 18 -0.23 -17.11 -11.11
C LEU A 18 -0.47 -17.48 -9.63
N LYS A 19 0.30 -16.92 -8.69
CA LYS A 19 0.08 -16.98 -7.23
C LYS A 19 0.63 -15.73 -6.57
N GLU A 20 0.14 -15.41 -5.38
CA GLU A 20 0.64 -14.32 -4.56
C GLU A 20 2.15 -14.47 -4.34
N THR A 21 2.94 -13.60 -4.97
CA THR A 21 4.41 -13.68 -4.93
C THR A 21 4.90 -13.42 -3.51
N LYS A 22 5.82 -14.26 -3.03
CA LYS A 22 6.47 -14.04 -1.73
C LYS A 22 7.27 -12.73 -1.76
N THR A 23 7.46 -12.09 -0.61
CA THR A 23 8.26 -10.85 -0.51
C THR A 23 9.71 -11.04 -0.97
N SER A 24 10.24 -12.26 -0.92
CA SER A 24 11.55 -12.58 -1.52
C SER A 24 11.56 -12.51 -3.05
N GLU A 25 10.43 -12.81 -3.70
CA GLU A 25 10.32 -12.85 -5.16
C GLU A 25 10.15 -11.44 -5.74
N ILE A 26 9.39 -10.55 -5.08
CA ILE A 26 9.22 -9.16 -5.56
C ILE A 26 10.56 -8.40 -5.62
N ASN A 27 11.48 -8.70 -4.69
CA ASN A 27 12.82 -8.12 -4.69
C ASN A 27 13.61 -8.45 -5.96
N LEU A 28 13.41 -9.62 -6.57
CA LEU A 28 14.04 -9.96 -7.84
C LEU A 28 13.61 -9.03 -8.98
N TYR A 29 12.35 -8.59 -8.96
CA TYR A 29 11.80 -7.64 -9.95
C TYR A 29 12.14 -6.18 -9.63
N LEU A 30 12.26 -5.82 -8.34
CA LEU A 30 12.64 -4.47 -7.93
C LEU A 30 14.13 -4.18 -8.15
N ARG A 31 14.99 -5.20 -8.06
CA ARG A 31 16.45 -5.02 -8.13
C ARG A 31 16.93 -4.27 -9.38
N PRO A 32 16.50 -4.62 -10.62
CA PRO A 32 16.91 -3.87 -11.80
C PRO A 32 16.45 -2.41 -11.78
N LEU A 33 15.25 -2.12 -11.27
CA LEU A 33 14.75 -0.76 -11.11
C LEU A 33 15.63 0.02 -10.12
N VAL A 34 15.89 -0.55 -8.95
CA VAL A 34 16.71 0.08 -7.90
C VAL A 34 18.13 0.34 -8.40
N ASP A 35 18.76 -0.60 -9.10
CA ASP A 35 20.08 -0.42 -9.70
C ASP A 35 20.13 0.75 -10.69
N LYS A 36 19.05 0.98 -11.44
CA LYS A 36 18.94 2.14 -12.35
C LYS A 36 18.69 3.43 -11.58
N LEU A 37 17.84 3.41 -10.56
CA LEU A 37 17.55 4.56 -9.72
C LEU A 37 18.78 5.07 -8.97
N GLU A 38 19.64 4.18 -8.46
CA GLU A 38 20.89 4.57 -7.81
C GLU A 38 21.84 5.31 -8.77
N LYS A 39 21.89 4.87 -10.04
CA LYS A 39 22.68 5.55 -11.09
C LYS A 39 22.06 6.88 -11.47
N LEU A 40 20.75 6.91 -11.68
CA LEU A 40 20.01 8.13 -12.03
C LEU A 40 20.07 9.18 -10.92
N TYR A 41 20.09 8.77 -9.65
CA TYR A 41 20.21 9.72 -8.55
C TYR A 41 21.56 10.46 -8.54
N LYS A 42 22.63 9.78 -8.97
CA LYS A 42 23.96 10.38 -9.16
C LYS A 42 24.07 11.25 -10.42
N GLY A 43 23.12 11.11 -11.34
CA GLY A 43 23.12 11.74 -12.65
C GLY A 43 23.76 10.89 -13.74
N VAL A 44 23.10 10.80 -14.88
CA VAL A 44 23.59 10.10 -16.08
C VAL A 44 23.65 11.08 -17.24
N ARG A 45 24.76 11.09 -17.98
CA ARG A 45 24.89 11.92 -19.18
C ARG A 45 24.18 11.23 -20.35
N VAL A 46 23.20 11.92 -20.92
CA VAL A 46 22.38 11.42 -22.04
C VAL A 46 22.38 12.46 -23.15
N GLN A 47 22.60 12.03 -24.39
CA GLN A 47 22.43 12.87 -25.57
C GLN A 47 20.94 12.94 -25.93
N THR A 48 20.46 14.14 -26.18
CA THR A 48 19.08 14.38 -26.63
C THR A 48 19.11 15.19 -27.91
N TYR A 49 17.99 15.22 -28.64
CA TYR A 49 17.88 16.04 -29.85
C TYR A 49 18.19 17.53 -29.59
N GLN A 50 17.74 18.06 -28.45
CA GLN A 50 17.99 19.45 -28.04
C GLN A 50 19.38 19.65 -27.42
N CYS A 51 20.01 18.60 -26.91
CA CYS A 51 21.35 18.63 -26.33
C CYS A 51 22.28 17.56 -26.96
N PRO A 52 22.77 17.78 -28.20
CA PRO A 52 23.64 16.81 -28.89
C PRO A 52 24.96 16.52 -28.17
N ASN A 53 25.48 17.52 -27.43
CA ASN A 53 26.69 17.38 -26.62
C ASN A 53 26.46 16.61 -25.30
N GLY A 54 25.23 16.15 -25.07
CA GLY A 54 24.81 15.49 -23.84
C GLY A 54 24.39 16.47 -22.76
N THR A 55 23.42 16.05 -21.95
CA THR A 55 23.00 16.71 -20.72
C THR A 55 22.96 15.69 -19.59
N THR A 56 23.16 16.15 -18.34
CA THR A 56 23.04 15.28 -17.17
C THR A 56 21.58 15.22 -16.76
N ILE A 57 21.02 14.01 -16.70
CA ILE A 57 19.67 13.75 -16.23
C ILE A 57 19.75 13.05 -14.89
N CYS A 58 19.00 13.56 -13.91
CA CYS A 58 18.81 12.93 -12.61
C CYS A 58 17.36 12.47 -12.45
N ALA A 59 17.16 11.36 -11.77
CA ALA A 59 15.83 10.90 -11.38
C ALA A 59 15.86 10.27 -9.99
N ALA A 60 14.76 10.40 -9.26
CA ALA A 60 14.59 9.84 -7.93
C ALA A 60 13.19 9.26 -7.78
N LEU A 61 13.07 8.13 -7.08
CA LEU A 61 11.78 7.64 -6.62
C LEU A 61 11.25 8.53 -5.50
N PHE A 62 10.07 9.12 -5.68
CA PHE A 62 9.50 10.01 -4.67
C PHE A 62 8.55 9.29 -3.70
N MET A 63 7.70 8.40 -4.21
CA MET A 63 6.65 7.74 -3.43
C MET A 63 6.22 6.42 -4.06
N VAL A 64 5.75 5.50 -3.22
CA VAL A 64 5.08 4.25 -3.62
C VAL A 64 3.59 4.42 -3.36
N VAL A 65 2.78 4.26 -4.42
CA VAL A 65 1.32 4.40 -4.39
C VAL A 65 0.69 3.13 -4.92
N CYS A 66 0.06 2.36 -4.04
CA CYS A 66 -0.65 1.13 -4.35
C CYS A 66 -1.60 0.77 -3.19
N ASP A 67 -2.41 -0.27 -3.37
CA ASP A 67 -3.19 -0.85 -2.27
C ASP A 67 -2.27 -1.30 -1.12
N ILE A 68 -2.86 -1.53 0.07
CA ILE A 68 -2.10 -1.88 1.27
C ILE A 68 -1.28 -3.18 1.07
N PRO A 69 -1.84 -4.28 0.53
CA PRO A 69 -1.08 -5.52 0.34
C PRO A 69 0.13 -5.35 -0.59
N ALA A 70 -0.03 -4.63 -1.71
CA ALA A 70 1.08 -4.35 -2.61
C ALA A 70 2.12 -3.42 -1.96
N ALA A 71 1.67 -2.39 -1.24
CA ALA A 71 2.56 -1.46 -0.55
C ALA A 71 3.41 -2.18 0.50
N GLN A 72 2.79 -3.07 1.29
CA GLN A 72 3.49 -3.88 2.28
C GLN A 72 4.57 -4.75 1.64
N LYS A 73 4.27 -5.45 0.54
CA LYS A 73 5.25 -6.29 -0.17
C LYS A 73 6.37 -5.49 -0.81
N VAL A 74 6.04 -4.42 -1.52
CA VAL A 74 7.02 -3.57 -2.24
C VAL A 74 7.97 -2.90 -1.25
N CYS A 75 7.46 -2.46 -0.11
CA CYS A 75 8.24 -1.68 0.87
C CYS A 75 8.78 -2.53 2.04
N GLY A 76 8.48 -3.83 2.08
CA GLY A 76 9.01 -4.75 3.09
C GLY A 76 8.29 -4.68 4.44
N PHE A 77 7.02 -4.28 4.48
CA PHE A 77 6.20 -4.31 5.70
C PHE A 77 5.35 -5.57 5.77
N MET A 78 4.93 -5.93 6.99
CA MET A 78 4.11 -7.12 7.23
C MET A 78 2.64 -6.91 6.85
N SER A 79 1.94 -8.02 6.62
CA SER A 79 0.52 -8.04 6.26
C SER A 79 -0.37 -7.42 7.34
N HIS A 80 -1.61 -7.07 6.97
CA HIS A 80 -2.66 -6.68 7.91
C HIS A 80 -3.06 -7.79 8.91
N THR A 81 -2.50 -8.99 8.82
CA THR A 81 -2.73 -10.08 9.78
C THR A 81 -1.62 -10.18 10.82
N SER A 82 -0.55 -9.40 10.67
CA SER A 82 0.55 -9.33 11.65
C SER A 82 0.15 -8.49 12.86
N THR A 83 0.69 -8.85 14.03
CA THR A 83 0.58 -8.00 15.23
C THR A 83 1.37 -6.70 15.08
N ASN A 84 2.32 -6.61 14.14
CA ASN A 84 3.05 -5.39 13.80
C ASN A 84 2.74 -4.94 12.36
N ALA A 85 1.46 -4.72 12.06
CA ALA A 85 0.99 -4.43 10.70
C ALA A 85 1.13 -2.96 10.25
N CYS A 86 1.36 -2.01 11.18
CA CYS A 86 1.46 -0.60 10.84
C CYS A 86 2.85 -0.27 10.29
N HIS A 87 2.92 0.30 9.09
CA HIS A 87 4.19 0.73 8.52
C HIS A 87 4.67 2.11 9.04
N LYS A 88 3.84 2.84 9.78
CA LYS A 88 4.16 4.18 10.32
C LYS A 88 4.63 4.16 11.77
N CYS A 89 4.22 3.16 12.55
CA CYS A 89 4.58 3.02 13.96
C CYS A 89 5.00 1.58 14.28
N ASN A 90 5.59 1.38 15.45
CA ASN A 90 6.02 0.07 15.96
C ASN A 90 4.98 -0.51 16.96
N CYS A 91 3.71 -0.11 16.85
CA CYS A 91 2.68 -0.63 17.74
C CYS A 91 2.45 -2.13 17.50
N GLN A 92 2.54 -2.91 18.57
CA GLN A 92 2.15 -4.32 18.60
C GLN A 92 0.68 -4.42 18.99
N PHE A 93 -0.15 -4.85 18.05
CA PHE A 93 -1.57 -5.07 18.22
C PHE A 93 -1.83 -6.47 18.78
N SER A 94 -2.61 -6.54 19.86
CA SER A 94 -3.04 -7.82 20.45
C SER A 94 -3.93 -8.61 19.48
N GLN A 95 -3.98 -9.93 19.62
CA GLN A 95 -5.00 -10.75 18.95
C GLN A 95 -6.30 -10.77 19.74
N LEU A 96 -7.43 -10.93 19.05
CA LEU A 96 -8.73 -11.15 19.67
C LEU A 96 -8.76 -12.56 20.30
N ALA A 97 -9.18 -12.63 21.56
CA ALA A 97 -9.19 -13.88 22.33
C ALA A 97 -9.96 -14.99 21.59
N GLY A 98 -9.32 -16.16 21.47
CA GLY A 98 -9.90 -17.33 20.79
C GLY A 98 -9.87 -17.26 19.25
N THR A 99 -9.20 -16.27 18.65
CA THR A 99 -9.08 -16.14 17.19
C THR A 99 -7.65 -15.78 16.78
N SER A 100 -7.34 -15.93 15.49
CA SER A 100 -6.11 -15.40 14.88
C SER A 100 -6.23 -13.95 14.41
N SER A 101 -7.37 -13.29 14.63
CA SER A 101 -7.63 -11.94 14.14
C SER A 101 -6.93 -10.90 15.01
N VAL A 102 -6.29 -9.92 14.37
CA VAL A 102 -5.63 -8.81 15.07
C VAL A 102 -6.66 -7.80 15.55
N ASN A 103 -6.54 -7.38 16.81
CA ASN A 103 -7.35 -6.35 17.42
C ASN A 103 -6.73 -4.97 17.16
N TYR A 104 -7.27 -4.26 16.18
CA TYR A 104 -6.89 -2.89 15.83
C TYR A 104 -7.62 -1.80 16.66
N SER A 105 -8.27 -2.15 17.77
CA SER A 105 -8.86 -1.15 18.66
C SER A 105 -7.82 -0.54 19.61
N GLY A 106 -8.25 0.39 20.48
CA GLY A 106 -7.39 0.94 21.53
C GLY A 106 -6.35 1.94 21.04
N PHE A 107 -6.66 2.71 19.98
CA PHE A 107 -5.77 3.74 19.48
C PHE A 107 -5.52 4.84 20.52
N ASP A 108 -4.32 4.83 21.09
CA ASP A 108 -3.81 5.88 21.96
C ASP A 108 -2.60 6.54 21.30
N PHE A 109 -2.85 7.63 20.58
CA PHE A 109 -1.81 8.36 19.84
C PHE A 109 -0.63 8.79 20.74
N SER A 110 -0.86 8.99 22.04
CA SER A 110 0.21 9.38 22.97
C SER A 110 1.23 8.27 23.21
N LYS A 111 0.83 7.01 22.99
CA LYS A 111 1.68 5.82 23.15
C LYS A 111 2.31 5.34 21.85
N TRP A 112 2.09 6.04 20.74
CA TRP A 112 2.60 5.62 19.44
C TRP A 112 4.10 5.88 19.33
N LEU A 113 4.86 4.79 19.24
CA LEU A 113 6.26 4.84 18.88
C LEU A 113 6.38 4.87 17.36
N LEU A 114 6.69 6.05 16.82
CA LEU A 114 6.86 6.23 15.38
C LEU A 114 8.05 5.45 14.86
N ARG A 115 7.89 4.85 13.68
CA ARG A 115 8.96 4.13 13.01
C ARG A 115 9.86 5.15 12.31
N THR A 116 11.16 5.12 12.57
CA THR A 116 12.12 6.01 11.88
C THR A 116 12.70 5.30 10.67
N LYS A 117 13.19 6.07 9.68
CA LYS A 117 13.94 5.50 8.55
C LYS A 117 15.13 4.67 9.02
N ASN A 118 15.90 5.20 9.96
CA ASN A 118 17.16 4.58 10.39
C ASN A 118 16.91 3.25 11.09
N ASP A 119 15.94 3.19 12.00
CA ASP A 119 15.63 1.97 12.74
C ASP A 119 15.02 0.92 11.81
N ASN A 120 14.10 1.34 10.93
CA ASN A 120 13.53 0.45 9.92
C ASN A 120 14.60 -0.13 8.97
N CYS A 121 15.57 0.67 8.51
CA CYS A 121 16.68 0.18 7.70
C CYS A 121 17.54 -0.84 8.47
N LYS A 122 17.86 -0.57 9.74
CA LYS A 122 18.63 -1.52 10.58
C LYS A 122 17.89 -2.84 10.75
N ASP A 123 16.60 -2.80 11.10
CA ASP A 123 15.80 -4.01 11.29
C ASP A 123 15.69 -4.82 9.99
N ALA A 124 15.52 -4.15 8.85
CA ALA A 124 15.50 -4.78 7.54
C ALA A 124 16.86 -5.42 7.17
N GLU A 125 17.98 -4.79 7.53
CA GLU A 125 19.33 -5.34 7.34
C GLU A 125 19.57 -6.57 8.23
N VAL A 126 19.14 -6.53 9.49
CA VAL A 126 19.21 -7.69 10.40
C VAL A 126 18.41 -8.85 9.83
N TRP A 127 17.19 -8.59 9.34
CA TRP A 127 16.38 -9.61 8.65
C TRP A 127 17.07 -10.17 7.40
N LYS A 128 17.70 -9.31 6.59
CA LYS A 128 18.42 -9.72 5.38
C LYS A 128 19.57 -10.67 5.70
N ASN A 129 20.30 -10.37 6.78
CA ASN A 129 21.49 -11.11 7.21
C ASN A 129 21.15 -12.37 8.01
N ALA A 130 19.90 -12.55 8.45
CA ALA A 130 19.44 -13.77 9.09
C ALA A 130 19.59 -14.98 8.15
N THR A 131 20.15 -16.06 8.69
CA THR A 131 20.53 -17.27 7.94
C THR A 131 19.42 -18.31 7.84
N THR A 132 18.45 -18.28 8.76
CA THR A 132 17.35 -19.26 8.83
C THR A 132 15.99 -18.60 8.58
N GLU A 133 15.07 -19.35 7.99
CA GLU A 133 13.68 -18.88 7.78
C GLU A 133 12.96 -18.66 9.12
N ALA A 134 13.25 -19.48 10.13
CA ALA A 134 12.71 -19.32 11.48
C ALA A 134 13.14 -17.98 12.12
N GLU A 135 14.42 -17.60 11.96
CA GLU A 135 14.92 -16.32 12.49
C GLU A 135 14.32 -15.12 11.74
N ARG A 136 14.19 -15.22 10.41
CA ARG A 136 13.50 -14.20 9.61
C ARG A 136 12.06 -14.01 10.06
N HIS A 137 11.34 -15.12 10.28
CA HIS A 137 9.97 -15.06 10.76
C HIS A 137 9.86 -14.44 12.16
N ARG A 138 10.80 -14.77 13.06
CA ARG A 138 10.89 -14.15 14.39
C ARG A 138 11.05 -12.62 14.29
N LEU A 139 11.98 -12.17 13.44
CA LEU A 139 12.24 -10.74 13.20
C LEU A 139 11.07 -10.03 12.54
N GLU A 140 10.33 -10.69 11.65
CA GLU A 140 9.10 -10.16 11.04
C GLU A 140 8.02 -9.87 12.07
N VAL A 141 7.81 -10.80 13.02
CA VAL A 141 6.83 -10.64 14.10
C VAL A 141 7.26 -9.54 15.07
N GLU A 142 8.54 -9.51 15.45
CA GLU A 142 9.09 -8.55 16.40
C GLU A 142 9.11 -7.13 15.81
N ASN A 143 9.74 -6.98 14.64
CA ASN A 143 10.07 -5.69 14.06
C ASN A 143 9.09 -5.25 12.97
N GLY A 144 8.18 -6.10 12.47
CA GLY A 144 7.18 -5.72 11.47
C GLY A 144 7.76 -5.34 10.10
N VAL A 145 9.00 -5.74 9.81
CA VAL A 145 9.71 -5.40 8.58
C VAL A 145 10.57 -6.56 8.09
N CYS A 146 10.67 -6.70 6.78
CA CYS A 146 11.63 -7.53 6.07
C CYS A 146 12.39 -6.69 5.03
N TRP A 147 13.44 -7.27 4.44
CA TRP A 147 14.22 -6.57 3.43
C TRP A 147 13.42 -6.33 2.15
N SER A 148 13.41 -5.08 1.70
CA SER A 148 13.02 -4.68 0.34
C SER A 148 14.22 -4.05 -0.37
N GLU A 149 14.35 -4.26 -1.68
CA GLU A 149 15.37 -3.58 -2.50
C GLU A 149 15.29 -2.05 -2.39
N LEU A 150 14.12 -1.48 -2.06
CA LEU A 150 13.99 -0.04 -1.84
C LEU A 150 14.81 0.48 -0.66
N HIS A 151 15.20 -0.37 0.29
CA HIS A 151 16.07 0.01 1.41
C HIS A 151 17.48 0.40 0.96
N ARG A 152 17.91 -0.01 -0.25
CA ARG A 152 19.21 0.41 -0.83
C ARG A 152 19.24 1.88 -1.22
N LEU A 153 18.08 2.48 -1.50
CA LEU A 153 17.99 3.87 -1.93
C LEU A 153 18.21 4.81 -0.74
N GLN A 154 19.46 5.25 -0.54
CA GLN A 154 19.84 6.11 0.59
C GLN A 154 19.05 7.41 0.70
N TYR A 155 18.49 7.94 -0.41
CA TYR A 155 17.66 9.14 -0.39
C TYR A 155 16.19 8.84 -0.05
N PHE A 156 15.75 7.60 -0.20
CA PHE A 156 14.36 7.20 -0.03
C PHE A 156 14.08 6.84 1.42
N ASN A 157 12.90 7.24 1.92
CA ASN A 157 12.44 6.87 3.26
C ASN A 157 11.22 5.96 3.09
N VAL A 158 11.41 4.64 3.12
CA VAL A 158 10.31 3.68 2.90
C VAL A 158 9.16 3.89 3.88
N VAL A 159 9.42 4.30 5.12
CA VAL A 159 8.38 4.59 6.12
C VAL A 159 7.51 5.77 5.69
N CYS A 160 8.12 6.88 5.29
CA CYS A 160 7.37 8.10 4.92
C CYS A 160 6.80 8.04 3.49
N CYS A 161 7.57 7.52 2.54
CA CYS A 161 7.28 7.53 1.11
C CYS A 161 6.36 6.39 0.66
N THR A 162 6.05 5.42 1.52
CA THR A 162 4.91 4.52 1.33
C THR A 162 3.65 5.27 1.71
N ILE A 163 2.86 5.67 0.72
CA ILE A 163 1.64 6.45 0.97
C ILE A 163 0.39 5.57 0.93
N ILE A 164 -0.62 5.98 1.70
CA ILE A 164 -1.92 5.33 1.66
C ILE A 164 -2.62 5.72 0.35
N ASP A 165 -3.00 4.74 -0.46
CA ASP A 165 -3.84 4.98 -1.63
C ASP A 165 -5.22 5.51 -1.18
N PRO A 166 -5.59 6.77 -1.54
CA PRO A 166 -6.86 7.35 -1.15
C PRO A 166 -8.06 6.59 -1.73
N ILE A 167 -7.94 5.99 -2.93
CA ILE A 167 -9.08 5.37 -3.60
C ILE A 167 -9.47 4.08 -2.88
N HIS A 168 -8.52 3.14 -2.79
CA HIS A 168 -8.82 1.81 -2.27
C HIS A 168 -8.94 1.81 -0.74
N ASN A 169 -8.10 2.58 -0.03
CA ASN A 169 -8.07 2.51 1.43
C ASN A 169 -9.00 3.55 2.08
N HIS A 170 -8.98 4.79 1.59
CA HIS A 170 -9.80 5.85 2.18
C HIS A 170 -11.24 5.80 1.68
N PHE A 171 -11.47 6.02 0.38
CA PHE A 171 -12.83 6.13 -0.16
C PHE A 171 -13.56 4.80 -0.16
N LEU A 172 -12.95 3.71 -0.62
CA LEU A 172 -13.61 2.41 -0.70
C LEU A 172 -13.59 1.67 0.64
N GLY A 173 -12.41 1.55 1.26
CA GLY A 173 -12.19 0.91 2.57
C GLY A 173 -13.06 1.49 3.68
N THR A 174 -12.96 2.80 3.90
CA THR A 174 -13.70 3.47 5.00
C THR A 174 -15.20 3.44 4.77
N ALA A 175 -15.66 3.72 3.55
CA ALA A 175 -17.09 3.68 3.24
C ALA A 175 -17.68 2.30 3.51
N LYS A 176 -16.98 1.23 3.10
CA LYS A 176 -17.41 -0.15 3.38
C LYS A 176 -17.52 -0.43 4.87
N ARG A 177 -16.48 -0.11 5.66
CA ARG A 177 -16.47 -0.35 7.12
C ARG A 177 -17.58 0.42 7.83
N MET A 178 -17.81 1.68 7.44
CA MET A 178 -18.90 2.51 7.98
C MET A 178 -20.26 1.89 7.66
N MET A 179 -20.48 1.44 6.42
CA MET A 179 -21.72 0.78 6.04
C MET A 179 -21.98 -0.50 6.85
N VAL A 180 -20.96 -1.36 7.00
CA VAL A 180 -21.07 -2.59 7.83
C VAL A 180 -21.45 -2.24 9.27
N LYS A 181 -20.78 -1.25 9.86
CA LYS A 181 -21.05 -0.81 11.23
C LYS A 181 -22.45 -0.22 11.39
N TRP A 182 -22.87 0.66 10.49
CA TRP A 182 -24.19 1.29 10.55
C TRP A 182 -25.34 0.30 10.37
N VAL A 183 -25.14 -0.74 9.56
CA VAL A 183 -26.12 -1.83 9.45
C VAL A 183 -26.15 -2.66 10.73
N ALA A 184 -24.98 -3.03 11.28
CA ALA A 184 -24.89 -3.78 12.53
C ALA A 184 -25.50 -3.02 13.72
N ASP A 185 -25.30 -1.71 13.79
CA ASP A 185 -25.85 -0.83 14.83
C ASP A 185 -27.34 -0.48 14.59
N GLY A 186 -27.96 -0.99 13.51
CA GLY A 186 -29.37 -0.73 13.16
C GLY A 186 -29.66 0.70 12.65
N LEU A 187 -28.62 1.52 12.45
CA LEU A 187 -28.73 2.88 11.91
C LEU A 187 -29.19 2.88 10.44
N ILE A 188 -28.84 1.85 9.68
CA ILE A 188 -29.28 1.62 8.30
C ILE A 188 -29.97 0.27 8.22
N ASP A 189 -31.28 0.28 7.97
CA ASP A 189 -32.08 -0.91 7.74
C ASP A 189 -32.36 -1.13 6.25
N ASN A 190 -32.99 -2.25 5.92
CA ASN A 190 -33.35 -2.55 4.53
C ASN A 190 -34.26 -1.49 3.90
N LYS A 191 -35.14 -0.83 4.67
CA LYS A 191 -36.01 0.22 4.16
C LYS A 191 -35.19 1.42 3.68
N LYS A 192 -34.21 1.85 4.49
CA LYS A 192 -33.26 2.91 4.12
C LYS A 192 -32.42 2.54 2.91
N LEU A 193 -31.92 1.30 2.82
CA LEU A 193 -31.17 0.83 1.64
C LEU A 193 -32.02 0.86 0.35
N ILE A 194 -33.30 0.48 0.43
CA ILE A 194 -34.24 0.56 -0.70
C ILE A 194 -34.48 2.03 -1.08
N ALA A 195 -34.63 2.93 -0.11
CA ALA A 195 -34.79 4.36 -0.37
C ALA A 195 -33.55 4.96 -1.04
N MET A 196 -32.34 4.62 -0.57
CA MET A 196 -31.08 5.04 -1.19
C MET A 196 -30.95 4.55 -2.63
N GLN A 197 -31.33 3.29 -2.90
CA GLN A 197 -31.33 2.73 -4.25
C GLN A 197 -32.24 3.56 -5.20
N LYS A 198 -33.44 3.95 -4.75
CA LYS A 198 -34.35 4.80 -5.53
C LYS A 198 -33.78 6.20 -5.79
N ILE A 199 -33.08 6.80 -4.82
CA ILE A 199 -32.43 8.10 -5.01
C ILE A 199 -31.36 8.00 -6.10
N VAL A 200 -30.50 6.98 -6.01
CA VAL A 200 -29.42 6.76 -6.99
C VAL A 200 -29.98 6.52 -8.38
N GLU A 201 -31.04 5.73 -8.52
CA GLU A 201 -31.70 5.47 -9.82
C GLU A 201 -32.23 6.75 -10.51
N ASN A 202 -32.61 7.76 -9.72
CA ASN A 202 -33.12 9.04 -10.24
C ASN A 202 -32.05 10.14 -10.31
N MET A 203 -30.81 9.85 -9.92
CA MET A 203 -29.73 10.83 -9.90
C MET A 203 -29.23 11.09 -11.33
N THR A 204 -29.16 12.36 -11.72
CA THR A 204 -28.48 12.76 -12.96
C THR A 204 -27.01 12.99 -12.66
N LEU A 205 -26.13 12.23 -13.32
CA LEU A 205 -24.69 12.37 -13.19
C LEU A 205 -24.10 13.15 -14.37
N PRO A 206 -22.98 13.88 -14.19
CA PRO A 206 -22.24 14.45 -15.31
C PRO A 206 -21.78 13.37 -16.30
N PRO A 207 -21.52 13.72 -17.57
CA PRO A 207 -21.20 12.74 -18.63
C PRO A 207 -20.03 11.80 -18.33
N ASP A 208 -19.06 12.26 -17.53
CA ASP A 208 -17.85 11.51 -17.20
C ASP A 208 -18.03 10.50 -16.04
N TYR A 209 -19.22 10.45 -15.44
CA TYR A 209 -19.50 9.57 -14.31
C TYR A 209 -20.41 8.41 -14.72
N THR A 210 -20.09 7.22 -14.23
CA THR A 210 -20.91 6.03 -14.48
C THR A 210 -21.98 5.91 -13.42
N MET A 211 -23.24 5.83 -13.86
CA MET A 211 -24.37 5.51 -12.99
C MET A 211 -24.17 4.15 -12.31
N LEU A 212 -24.44 4.11 -11.01
CA LEU A 212 -24.26 2.91 -10.22
C LEU A 212 -25.42 1.94 -10.50
N ARG A 213 -25.23 1.05 -11.48
CA ARG A 213 -26.26 0.12 -11.97
C ARG A 213 -26.46 -1.04 -10.98
N SER A 214 -27.27 -0.78 -9.96
CA SER A 214 -27.87 -1.73 -8.98
C SER A 214 -26.90 -2.40 -8.00
N LYS A 215 -27.29 -2.43 -6.69
CA LYS A 215 -26.87 -3.36 -5.60
C LYS A 215 -26.84 -2.72 -4.19
N ILE A 216 -27.28 -1.47 -4.01
CA ILE A 216 -27.32 -0.82 -2.69
C ILE A 216 -28.29 -1.55 -1.75
N SER A 217 -29.48 -1.89 -2.26
CA SER A 217 -30.49 -2.69 -1.55
C SER A 217 -30.02 -4.09 -1.15
N LYS A 218 -28.91 -4.57 -1.72
CA LYS A 218 -28.28 -5.86 -1.39
C LYS A 218 -27.10 -5.71 -0.42
N GLY A 219 -26.95 -4.55 0.23
CA GLY A 219 -25.91 -4.33 1.22
C GLY A 219 -24.51 -4.07 0.63
N PHE A 220 -24.45 -3.40 -0.54
CA PHE A 220 -23.18 -3.00 -1.18
C PHE A 220 -22.16 -4.13 -1.45
N PRO A 221 -22.55 -5.28 -2.05
CA PRO A 221 -21.67 -6.43 -2.28
C PRO A 221 -20.49 -6.17 -3.24
N PHE A 222 -20.47 -5.02 -3.91
CA PHE A 222 -19.42 -4.59 -4.84
C PHE A 222 -18.31 -3.78 -4.16
N MET A 223 -18.47 -3.36 -2.89
CA MET A 223 -17.38 -2.78 -2.11
C MET A 223 -16.40 -3.89 -1.71
N LYS A 224 -15.62 -4.36 -2.69
CA LYS A 224 -14.47 -5.23 -2.46
C LYS A 224 -13.29 -4.33 -2.15
N THR A 225 -12.70 -4.56 -0.99
CA THR A 225 -11.51 -3.87 -0.51
C THR A 225 -10.52 -4.99 -0.27
N ASP A 226 -9.37 -4.90 -0.92
CA ASP A 226 -8.26 -5.81 -0.65
C ASP A 226 -7.63 -5.33 0.67
N GLU A 227 -8.33 -5.66 1.77
CA GLU A 227 -7.80 -5.52 3.12
C GLU A 227 -7.04 -6.79 3.46
#